data_AF-A0A1S3K3Y0-F1
#
_entry.id   AF-A0A1S3K3Y0-F1
#
_cell.length_a   1.000
_cell.length_b   1.000
_cell.length_c   1.000
_cell.angle_alpha   90.00
_cell.angle_beta   90.00
_cell.angle_gamma   90.00
#
_symmetry.space_group_name_H-M   'P 1'
#
loop_
_entity.id
_entity.type
_entity.pdbx_description
1 polymer ?
#
loop_
_entity_poly.entity_id
_entity_poly.type
_entity_poly.pdbx_seq_one_letter_code
_entity_poly.pdbx_strand_id
1 'polypeptide(L)'
;MLIKLRQREVTLCAGGLFLAALIFVPFLSVWKRPDKNHGEYQRSFQGYSVWPDYRNNPSRSHHWFKKTCFYTEYQQMEIGILADVLKQWENAQDSQCRELFRKFNFVFSVRETPTNVIIPASFEDKINKWLGNKKDAFKEVTHQVITSVFNELTSEHTIYNPLRAKRPMTKTSHQDRQYVEDITKESAQNCDFCEGSYKRFTALDPFGRVESKHSYSVANAFKYDRWHSLVLLRNHHPLKWTEEEFLDMANTGLSWMKNVNAIQKDYVYPIIFWDLLPHAMASQIHPHIHVNVRPDQYYGAQELWRRAGETYFREFGSNYFKELKELHQVLGLTVDLGTATAFANLNPKHETEIIVLSRTPNKDFFRLIYYVLRTYLDDLDQLCFSMAITLPSLVPDSYMNADRGRMPAFARITSRGSASSVKGDLSSMEMYGVSNVNMEPWTMIQHVQQSVNKRSVGG
;
A
#
# COMPACT_ATOMS: atom_id res chain seq x y z
N MET A 1 4.56 40.60 -41.64
CA MET A 1 5.54 41.20 -42.56
C MET A 1 6.90 41.17 -41.87
N LEU A 2 7.81 40.36 -42.40
CA LEU A 2 9.16 40.10 -41.89
C LEU A 2 10.03 41.37 -41.89
N ILE A 3 11.10 41.40 -41.07
CA ILE A 3 12.50 41.37 -41.56
C ILE A 3 13.49 41.28 -40.38
N LYS A 4 14.41 40.31 -40.50
CA LYS A 4 15.67 40.10 -39.77
C LYS A 4 16.73 41.13 -40.19
N LEU A 5 17.63 41.53 -39.30
CA LEU A 5 19.04 41.86 -39.59
C LEU A 5 19.86 41.55 -38.32
N ARG A 6 20.67 40.49 -38.18
CA ARG A 6 21.89 39.99 -38.86
C ARG A 6 23.20 40.61 -38.31
N GLN A 7 24.09 39.69 -37.93
CA GLN A 7 25.46 39.77 -37.43
C GLN A 7 26.35 40.81 -38.11
N ARG A 8 27.36 41.30 -37.37
CA ARG A 8 28.71 41.52 -37.92
C ARG A 8 29.81 41.20 -36.90
N GLU A 9 30.96 40.87 -37.48
CA GLU A 9 32.04 40.01 -37.02
C GLU A 9 33.13 40.73 -36.22
N VAL A 10 33.98 39.87 -35.65
CA VAL A 10 35.26 40.06 -34.96
C VAL A 10 36.32 40.70 -35.87
N THR A 11 37.11 41.64 -35.34
CA THR A 11 38.55 41.75 -35.68
C THR A 11 39.37 42.21 -34.47
N LEU A 12 40.47 41.48 -34.24
CA LEU A 12 41.52 41.68 -33.24
C LEU A 12 42.16 43.08 -33.26
N CYS A 13 42.60 43.55 -32.09
CA CYS A 13 43.91 44.19 -31.97
C CYS A 13 44.50 43.95 -30.57
N ALA A 14 45.81 43.66 -30.56
CA ALA A 14 46.60 43.13 -29.46
C ALA A 14 47.04 44.17 -28.43
N GLY A 15 47.36 43.71 -27.22
CA GLY A 15 48.30 44.41 -26.34
C GLY A 15 48.10 44.13 -24.85
N GLY A 16 49.10 43.50 -24.21
CA GLY A 16 49.36 43.69 -22.78
C GLY A 16 49.25 42.44 -21.91
N LEU A 17 50.39 41.78 -21.69
CA LEU A 17 50.58 40.72 -20.71
C LEU A 17 50.29 41.20 -19.28
N PHE A 18 49.64 40.36 -18.47
CA PHE A 18 50.09 40.12 -17.09
C PHE A 18 49.87 38.65 -16.71
N LEU A 19 50.97 38.00 -16.34
CA LEU A 19 51.04 36.61 -15.90
C LEU A 19 50.31 36.42 -14.56
N ALA A 20 49.47 35.39 -14.49
CA ALA A 20 49.23 34.62 -13.26
C ALA A 20 49.10 33.14 -13.66
N ALA A 21 50.24 32.44 -13.70
CA ALA A 21 50.29 31.00 -13.92
C ALA A 21 49.86 30.28 -12.64
N LEU A 22 48.57 29.96 -12.51
CA LEU A 22 48.11 28.93 -11.58
C LEU A 22 48.30 27.58 -12.25
N ILE A 23 49.34 26.87 -11.82
CA ILE A 23 49.62 25.48 -12.17
C ILE A 23 48.50 24.64 -11.59
N PHE A 24 47.52 24.25 -12.42
CA PHE A 24 46.57 23.19 -12.08
C PHE A 24 47.29 21.85 -12.29
N VAL A 25 47.89 21.32 -11.23
CA VAL A 25 48.28 19.91 -11.17
C VAL A 25 46.97 19.10 -11.07
N PRO A 26 46.66 18.19 -12.01
CA PRO A 26 45.57 17.26 -11.78
C PRO A 26 46.05 16.28 -10.71
N PHE A 27 45.57 16.46 -9.48
CA PHE A 27 45.62 15.40 -8.47
C PHE A 27 44.76 14.24 -8.99
N LEU A 28 45.39 13.36 -9.79
CA LEU A 28 44.94 11.99 -9.99
C LEU A 28 45.20 11.22 -8.67
N SER A 29 44.52 11.60 -7.61
CA SER A 29 44.27 10.69 -6.50
C SER A 29 43.24 9.70 -7.00
N VAL A 30 43.73 8.65 -7.64
CA VAL A 30 43.01 7.39 -7.80
C VAL A 30 42.68 6.93 -6.37
N TRP A 31 41.53 7.37 -5.85
CA TRP A 31 40.85 6.64 -4.80
C TRP A 31 40.40 5.32 -5.45
N LYS A 32 41.33 4.37 -5.51
CA LYS A 32 40.98 2.95 -5.49
C LYS A 32 40.15 2.80 -4.21
N ARG A 33 38.82 2.90 -4.35
CA ARG A 33 37.94 2.19 -3.43
C ARG A 33 38.53 0.80 -3.35
N PRO A 34 38.76 0.24 -2.15
CA PRO A 34 39.05 -1.18 -2.10
C PRO A 34 37.90 -1.83 -2.86
N ASP A 35 38.23 -2.54 -3.93
CA ASP A 35 37.36 -3.59 -4.43
C ASP A 35 37.07 -4.40 -3.18
N LYS A 36 35.88 -4.18 -2.60
CA LYS A 36 35.28 -5.22 -1.78
C LYS A 36 35.07 -6.30 -2.81
N ASN A 37 36.07 -7.18 -2.91
CA ASN A 37 35.91 -8.51 -3.46
C ASN A 37 34.47 -8.90 -3.15
N HIS A 38 33.68 -9.14 -4.20
CA HIS A 38 32.52 -9.99 -4.09
C HIS A 38 33.04 -11.38 -3.72
N GLY A 39 33.63 -11.50 -2.53
CA GLY A 39 33.78 -12.76 -1.85
C GLY A 39 32.37 -13.29 -1.77
N GLU A 40 32.19 -14.51 -2.24
CA GLU A 40 30.99 -15.29 -2.00
C GLU A 40 30.60 -15.04 -0.55
N TYR A 41 29.55 -14.24 -0.36
CA TYR A 41 28.97 -14.02 0.95
C TYR A 41 28.20 -15.31 1.20
N GLN A 42 28.92 -16.39 1.51
CA GLN A 42 28.35 -17.56 2.15
C GLN A 42 27.93 -17.12 3.55
N ARG A 43 26.83 -16.35 3.63
CA ARG A 43 26.04 -16.29 4.86
C ARG A 43 25.55 -17.71 5.04
N SER A 44 26.24 -18.46 5.90
CA SER A 44 25.61 -19.59 6.57
C SER A 44 24.37 -19.01 7.23
N PHE A 45 23.19 -19.31 6.70
CA PHE A 45 21.95 -18.82 7.28
C PHE A 45 21.81 -19.45 8.67
N GLN A 46 22.27 -18.77 9.72
CA GLN A 46 21.77 -19.01 11.06
C GLN A 46 20.35 -18.47 11.08
N GLY A 47 19.43 -19.23 11.64
CA GLY A 47 18.09 -19.33 11.09
C GLY A 47 17.11 -18.17 11.07
N TYR A 48 15.84 -18.53 11.03
CA TYR A 48 14.80 -17.64 10.52
C TYR A 48 13.57 -17.55 11.45
N SER A 49 13.21 -16.31 11.77
CA SER A 49 12.22 -15.90 12.78
C SER A 49 12.67 -15.97 14.23
N VAL A 50 12.69 -14.81 14.90
CA VAL A 50 12.83 -14.68 16.36
C VAL A 50 11.51 -14.89 17.11
N TRP A 51 10.36 -14.87 16.40
CA TRP A 51 9.02 -14.93 17.00
C TRP A 51 8.16 -16.05 16.40
N PRO A 52 7.07 -16.46 17.08
CA PRO A 52 6.12 -17.44 16.58
C PRO A 52 5.50 -17.04 15.23
N ASP A 53 5.27 -18.01 14.34
CA ASP A 53 4.56 -17.78 13.08
C ASP A 53 3.19 -17.13 13.27
N TYR A 54 2.80 -16.26 12.34
CA TYR A 54 1.43 -15.73 12.27
C TYR A 54 0.42 -16.86 12.06
N ARG A 55 -0.69 -16.81 12.81
CA ARG A 55 -1.84 -17.71 12.68
C ARG A 55 -3.11 -16.89 12.71
N ASN A 56 -4.01 -17.11 11.75
CA ASN A 56 -5.35 -16.51 11.78
C ASN A 56 -6.28 -17.35 12.66
N ASN A 57 -6.05 -17.33 13.97
CA ASN A 57 -6.89 -17.99 14.95
C ASN A 57 -7.29 -16.96 16.03
N PRO A 58 -8.48 -16.35 15.90
CA PRO A 58 -8.89 -15.36 16.87
C PRO A 58 -9.06 -15.99 18.26
N SER A 59 -8.64 -15.28 19.30
CA SER A 59 -8.84 -15.73 20.69
C SER A 59 -10.33 -15.81 21.03
N ARG A 60 -11.12 -14.84 20.52
CA ARG A 60 -12.55 -14.63 20.75
C ARG A 60 -13.21 -14.04 19.51
N SER A 61 -14.53 -14.12 19.42
CA SER A 61 -15.30 -13.48 18.33
C SER A 61 -15.48 -11.97 18.59
N HIS A 62 -15.71 -11.19 17.53
CA HIS A 62 -16.08 -9.76 17.68
C HIS A 62 -17.32 -9.60 18.57
N HIS A 63 -18.32 -10.49 18.43
CA HIS A 63 -19.51 -10.49 19.29
C HIS A 63 -19.17 -10.66 20.78
N TRP A 64 -18.22 -11.53 21.10
CA TRP A 64 -17.75 -11.70 22.48
C TRP A 64 -17.10 -10.41 23.01
N PHE A 65 -16.22 -9.78 22.22
CA PHE A 65 -15.58 -8.53 22.59
C PHE A 65 -16.60 -7.41 22.79
N LYS A 66 -17.57 -7.27 21.87
CA LYS A 66 -18.62 -6.27 21.98
C LYS A 66 -19.41 -6.40 23.28
N LYS A 67 -19.75 -7.64 23.66
CA LYS A 67 -20.51 -7.93 24.89
C LYS A 67 -19.70 -7.77 26.17
N THR A 68 -18.40 -8.04 26.12
CA THR A 68 -17.58 -8.23 27.33
C THR A 68 -16.66 -7.03 27.62
N CYS A 69 -16.14 -6.39 26.57
CA CYS A 69 -15.18 -5.30 26.70
C CYS A 69 -15.80 -3.90 26.63
N PHE A 70 -17.03 -3.77 26.11
CA PHE A 70 -17.73 -2.49 25.97
C PHE A 70 -19.05 -2.54 26.74
N TYR A 71 -19.36 -1.47 27.48
CA TYR A 71 -20.56 -1.38 28.32
C TYR A 71 -21.74 -0.76 27.60
N THR A 72 -21.47 0.08 26.60
CA THR A 72 -22.49 0.73 25.77
C THR A 72 -22.70 -0.07 24.48
N GLU A 73 -23.96 -0.39 24.19
CA GLU A 73 -24.33 -0.89 22.86
C GLU A 73 -24.26 0.27 21.85
N TYR A 74 -23.13 0.40 21.17
CA TYR A 74 -23.03 1.23 19.98
C TYR A 74 -23.79 0.55 18.84
N GLN A 75 -24.76 1.28 18.24
CA GLN A 75 -25.46 0.81 17.05
C GLN A 75 -24.50 0.71 15.86
N GLN A 76 -23.60 1.69 15.72
CA GLN A 76 -22.57 1.74 14.69
C GLN A 76 -21.28 2.33 15.28
N MET A 77 -20.14 1.74 14.93
CA MET A 77 -18.82 2.23 15.29
C MET A 77 -18.34 3.25 14.24
N GLU A 78 -17.76 4.35 14.69
CA GLU A 78 -17.22 5.43 13.86
C GLU A 78 -16.03 6.11 14.57
N ILE A 79 -15.23 6.87 13.82
CA ILE A 79 -14.02 7.47 14.38
C ILE A 79 -14.31 8.51 15.46
N GLY A 80 -15.47 9.19 15.36
CA GLY A 80 -15.89 10.25 16.28
C GLY A 80 -16.24 9.77 17.69
N ILE A 81 -16.43 8.47 17.89
CA ILE A 81 -16.70 7.86 19.20
C ILE A 81 -15.53 7.00 19.69
N LEU A 82 -14.42 6.94 18.93
CA LEU A 82 -13.32 6.02 19.23
C LEU A 82 -12.70 6.31 20.60
N ALA A 83 -12.48 7.58 20.97
CA ALA A 83 -11.89 7.88 22.27
C ALA A 83 -12.77 7.42 23.44
N ASP A 84 -14.10 7.53 23.32
CA ASP A 84 -15.02 7.07 24.35
C ASP A 84 -15.09 5.55 24.42
N VAL A 85 -15.03 4.86 23.28
CA VAL A 85 -14.86 3.41 23.22
C VAL A 85 -13.57 2.97 23.93
N LEU A 86 -12.46 3.68 23.71
CA LEU A 86 -11.18 3.38 24.35
C LEU A 86 -11.22 3.58 25.87
N LYS A 87 -11.86 4.64 26.36
CA LYS A 87 -12.06 4.85 27.80
C LYS A 87 -12.88 3.73 28.44
N GLN A 88 -13.91 3.22 27.75
CA GLN A 88 -14.67 2.06 28.25
C GLN A 88 -13.82 0.80 28.27
N TRP A 89 -13.03 0.58 27.22
CA TRP A 89 -12.17 -0.58 27.10
C TRP A 89 -11.09 -0.63 28.19
N GLU A 90 -10.47 0.51 28.50
CA GLU A 90 -9.52 0.66 29.61
C GLU A 90 -10.13 0.19 30.94
N ASN A 91 -11.39 0.53 31.16
CA ASN A 91 -12.14 0.26 32.39
C ASN A 91 -12.95 -1.05 32.33
N ALA A 92 -12.68 -1.95 31.38
CA ALA A 92 -13.39 -3.22 31.24
C ALA A 92 -13.23 -4.11 32.50
N GLN A 93 -14.30 -4.77 32.95
CA GLN A 93 -14.26 -5.66 34.13
C GLN A 93 -13.48 -6.94 33.87
N ASP A 94 -13.50 -7.44 32.64
CA ASP A 94 -12.79 -8.66 32.25
C ASP A 94 -11.29 -8.40 32.08
N SER A 95 -10.46 -9.27 32.67
CA SER A 95 -9.00 -9.12 32.64
C SER A 95 -8.42 -9.31 31.24
N GLN A 96 -9.03 -10.13 30.38
CA GLN A 96 -8.59 -10.31 28.99
C GLN A 96 -8.81 -9.03 28.19
N CYS A 97 -9.92 -8.32 28.42
CA CYS A 97 -10.19 -7.03 27.80
C CYS A 97 -9.14 -5.99 28.21
N ARG A 98 -8.80 -5.88 29.50
CA ARG A 98 -7.77 -4.94 29.98
C ARG A 98 -6.38 -5.25 29.44
N GLU A 99 -5.99 -6.52 29.36
CA GLU A 99 -4.71 -6.91 28.76
C GLU A 99 -4.66 -6.58 27.27
N LEU A 100 -5.77 -6.76 26.56
CA LEU A 100 -5.85 -6.39 25.14
C LEU A 100 -5.85 -4.87 24.95
N PHE A 101 -6.44 -4.10 25.86
CA PHE A 101 -6.30 -2.64 25.88
C PHE A 101 -4.85 -2.21 26.15
N ARG A 102 -4.13 -2.87 27.05
CA ARG A 102 -2.68 -2.62 27.27
C ARG A 102 -1.89 -2.81 25.98
N LYS A 103 -2.20 -3.88 25.23
CA LYS A 103 -1.62 -4.13 23.90
C LYS A 103 -2.02 -3.07 22.88
N PHE A 104 -3.28 -2.62 22.88
CA PHE A 104 -3.74 -1.52 22.04
C PHE A 104 -2.93 -0.26 22.29
N ASN A 105 -2.82 0.16 23.56
CA ASN A 105 -2.15 1.41 23.96
C ASN A 105 -0.62 1.35 23.78
N PHE A 106 -0.03 0.16 23.67
CA PHE A 106 1.38 0.01 23.29
C PHE A 106 1.61 0.23 21.79
N VAL A 107 0.62 -0.11 20.95
CA VAL A 107 0.73 0.02 19.49
C VAL A 107 0.20 1.38 19.03
N PHE A 108 -0.88 1.87 19.61
CA PHE A 108 -1.62 3.04 19.15
C PHE A 108 -1.80 4.08 20.24
N SER A 109 -1.55 5.33 19.89
CA SER A 109 -2.00 6.51 20.62
C SER A 109 -3.15 7.17 19.88
N VAL A 110 -4.29 7.39 20.55
CA VAL A 110 -5.43 8.10 19.99
C VAL A 110 -5.65 9.41 20.75
N ARG A 111 -5.78 10.53 20.03
CA ARG A 111 -6.01 11.85 20.61
C ARG A 111 -7.11 12.59 19.86
N GLU A 112 -8.08 13.08 20.60
CA GLU A 112 -9.10 13.98 20.09
C GLU A 112 -8.76 15.42 20.44
N THR A 113 -8.77 16.29 19.45
CA THR A 113 -8.51 17.72 19.64
C THR A 113 -9.72 18.52 19.16
N PRO A 114 -10.48 19.15 20.07
CA PRO A 114 -11.55 20.04 19.67
C PRO A 114 -10.96 21.30 19.04
N THR A 115 -11.62 21.82 18.01
CA THR A 115 -11.23 23.05 17.34
C THR A 115 -12.46 23.84 16.93
N ASN A 116 -12.33 25.16 17.00
CA ASN A 116 -13.41 26.08 16.67
C ASN A 116 -13.04 26.88 15.43
N VAL A 117 -14.04 27.08 14.56
CA VAL A 117 -13.89 27.94 13.38
C VAL A 117 -14.92 29.06 13.46
N ILE A 118 -14.44 30.30 13.39
CA ILE A 118 -15.31 31.48 13.30
C ILE A 118 -15.65 31.69 11.82
N ILE A 119 -16.94 31.55 11.49
CA ILE A 119 -17.46 31.75 10.14
C ILE A 119 -18.02 33.18 10.04
N PRO A 120 -17.51 34.02 9.12
CA PRO A 120 -18.11 35.33 8.88
C PRO A 120 -19.56 35.20 8.38
N ALA A 121 -20.45 36.10 8.77
CA ALA A 121 -21.87 36.10 8.37
C ALA A 121 -22.04 35.98 6.84
N SER A 122 -21.21 36.68 6.07
CA SER A 122 -21.22 36.64 4.60
C SER A 122 -20.85 35.28 3.99
N PHE A 123 -20.31 34.35 4.78
CA PHE A 123 -19.90 33.02 4.35
C PHE A 123 -20.87 31.91 4.81
N GLU A 124 -21.74 32.19 5.76
CA GLU A 124 -22.68 31.20 6.32
C GLU A 124 -23.58 30.59 5.26
N ASP A 125 -24.19 31.43 4.41
CA ASP A 125 -25.07 30.98 3.32
C ASP A 125 -24.37 30.02 2.36
N LYS A 126 -23.09 30.27 2.08
CA LYS A 126 -22.30 29.43 1.18
C LYS A 126 -21.98 28.09 1.81
N ILE A 127 -21.64 28.05 3.10
CA ILE A 127 -21.40 26.81 3.84
C ILE A 127 -22.70 26.02 3.99
N ASN A 128 -23.80 26.66 4.35
CA ASN A 128 -25.11 26.02 4.45
C ASN A 128 -25.49 25.35 3.13
N LYS A 129 -25.28 26.05 2.00
CA LYS A 129 -25.51 25.48 0.67
C LYS A 129 -24.64 24.25 0.40
N TRP A 130 -23.37 24.26 0.81
CA TRP A 130 -22.47 23.12 0.66
C TRP A 130 -22.88 21.91 1.51
N LEU A 131 -23.43 22.14 2.69
CA LEU A 131 -23.90 21.10 3.61
C LEU A 131 -25.35 20.64 3.34
N GLY A 132 -25.94 21.06 2.22
CA GLY A 132 -27.31 20.70 1.87
C GLY A 132 -28.38 21.35 2.76
N ASN A 133 -28.12 22.54 3.28
CA ASN A 133 -29.00 23.37 4.11
C ASN A 133 -29.52 22.68 5.39
N LYS A 134 -28.73 21.75 5.96
CA LYS A 134 -29.05 21.10 7.24
C LYS A 134 -28.51 21.93 8.40
N LYS A 135 -29.40 22.40 9.30
CA LYS A 135 -29.02 23.25 10.45
C LYS A 135 -27.99 22.59 11.38
N ASP A 136 -28.10 21.28 11.62
CA ASP A 136 -27.19 20.57 12.52
C ASP A 136 -25.77 20.45 11.93
N ALA A 137 -25.65 20.36 10.60
CA ALA A 137 -24.36 20.29 9.92
C ALA A 137 -23.56 21.59 10.06
N PHE A 138 -24.23 22.74 10.20
CA PHE A 138 -23.54 24.01 10.41
C PHE A 138 -22.83 24.06 11.76
N LYS A 139 -23.44 23.48 12.81
CA LYS A 139 -22.79 23.37 14.13
C LYS A 139 -21.51 22.54 14.05
N GLU A 140 -21.53 21.43 13.31
CA GLU A 140 -20.34 20.59 13.08
C GLU A 140 -19.19 21.35 12.39
N VAL A 141 -19.47 22.36 11.56
CA VAL A 141 -18.42 23.20 10.97
C VAL A 141 -17.75 24.10 12.00
N THR A 142 -18.58 24.73 12.84
CA THR A 142 -18.09 25.68 13.85
C THR A 142 -17.35 25.00 14.98
N HIS A 143 -17.72 23.75 15.31
CA HIS A 143 -17.14 22.96 16.39
C HIS A 143 -16.76 21.58 15.83
N GLN A 144 -15.48 21.39 15.58
CA GLN A 144 -14.95 20.15 15.01
C GLN A 144 -14.14 19.41 16.08
N VAL A 145 -14.17 18.08 16.01
CA VAL A 145 -13.24 17.22 16.75
C VAL A 145 -12.34 16.54 15.74
N ILE A 146 -11.04 16.73 15.89
CA ILE A 146 -10.03 16.11 15.05
C ILE A 146 -9.47 14.91 15.79
N THR A 147 -9.61 13.72 15.23
CA THR A 147 -9.07 12.48 15.81
C THR A 147 -7.74 12.15 15.15
N SER A 148 -6.69 12.07 15.97
CA SER A 148 -5.34 11.69 15.57
C SER A 148 -5.05 10.29 16.09
N VAL A 149 -4.65 9.38 15.20
CA VAL A 149 -4.18 8.03 15.56
C VAL A 149 -2.71 7.94 15.20
N PHE A 150 -1.84 7.53 16.12
CA PHE A 150 -0.42 7.35 15.88
C PHE A 150 -0.01 5.92 16.23
N ASN A 151 0.71 5.25 15.33
CA ASN A 151 1.29 3.93 15.59
C ASN A 151 2.70 4.11 16.16
N GLU A 152 2.89 3.77 17.43
CA GLU A 152 4.14 3.97 18.17
C GLU A 152 5.29 3.08 17.65
N LEU A 153 4.97 1.99 16.96
CA LEU A 153 5.96 1.01 16.49
C LEU A 153 6.40 1.25 15.04
N THR A 154 5.51 1.79 14.20
CA THR A 154 5.79 2.07 12.79
C THR A 154 5.94 3.55 12.48
N SER A 155 5.66 4.43 13.45
CA SER A 155 5.60 5.89 13.31
C SER A 155 4.61 6.36 12.24
N GLU A 156 3.61 5.54 11.93
CA GLU A 156 2.53 5.92 11.02
C GLU A 156 1.54 6.82 11.75
N HIS A 157 1.23 7.97 11.16
CA HIS A 157 0.32 8.97 11.74
C HIS A 157 -0.83 9.21 10.78
N THR A 158 -2.05 9.21 11.32
CA THR A 158 -3.27 9.48 10.58
C THR A 158 -4.11 10.52 11.31
N ILE A 159 -4.63 11.48 10.54
CA ILE A 159 -5.62 12.46 11.01
C ILE A 159 -6.95 12.16 10.34
N TYR A 160 -7.97 12.01 11.18
CA TYR A 160 -9.36 11.87 10.80
C TYR A 160 -10.11 13.16 11.08
N ASN A 161 -10.85 13.60 10.08
CA ASN A 161 -11.86 14.64 10.23
C ASN A 161 -13.01 14.35 9.26
N PRO A 162 -14.09 13.69 9.74
CA PRO A 162 -15.23 13.30 8.90
C PRO A 162 -15.90 14.46 8.16
N LEU A 163 -15.83 15.69 8.70
CA LEU A 163 -16.37 16.88 8.03
C LEU A 163 -15.65 17.16 6.71
N ARG A 164 -14.38 16.74 6.55
CA ARG A 164 -13.62 16.95 5.31
C ARG A 164 -14.23 16.25 4.12
N ALA A 165 -14.92 15.12 4.32
CA ALA A 165 -15.63 14.43 3.25
C ALA A 165 -16.81 15.25 2.71
N LYS A 166 -17.34 16.18 3.49
CA LYS A 166 -18.48 17.05 3.13
C LYS A 166 -18.06 18.31 2.36
N ARG A 167 -16.78 18.44 1.99
CA ARG A 167 -16.29 19.60 1.24
C ARG A 167 -16.90 19.68 -0.16
N PRO A 168 -17.04 20.90 -0.71
CA PRO A 168 -17.46 21.07 -2.09
C PRO A 168 -16.44 20.42 -3.02
N MET A 169 -16.88 19.37 -3.71
CA MET A 169 -16.10 18.75 -4.76
C MET A 169 -16.57 19.26 -6.11
N THR A 170 -15.62 19.63 -6.97
CA THR A 170 -15.85 19.78 -8.40
C THR A 170 -16.37 18.44 -8.92
N LYS A 171 -17.58 18.40 -9.47
CA LYS A 171 -18.10 17.20 -10.12
C LYS A 171 -17.20 16.89 -11.32
N THR A 172 -16.49 15.77 -11.30
CA THR A 172 -15.84 15.23 -12.50
C THR A 172 -16.94 14.82 -13.47
N SER A 173 -16.91 15.33 -14.71
CA SER A 173 -17.98 15.14 -15.70
C SER A 173 -17.67 14.04 -16.73
N HIS A 174 -16.94 13.01 -16.33
CA HIS A 174 -16.53 11.96 -17.25
C HIS A 174 -17.08 10.62 -16.81
N GLN A 175 -17.59 9.85 -17.78
CA GLN A 175 -17.93 8.45 -17.59
C GLN A 175 -16.61 7.68 -17.48
N ASP A 176 -16.10 7.45 -16.27
CA ASP A 176 -14.81 6.81 -16.00
C ASP A 176 -14.62 5.51 -16.80
N ARG A 177 -15.66 4.69 -16.88
CA ARG A 177 -15.64 3.45 -17.66
C ARG A 177 -15.46 3.71 -19.15
N GLN A 178 -16.11 4.72 -19.72
CA GLN A 178 -15.95 5.09 -21.13
C GLN A 178 -14.51 5.54 -21.41
N TYR A 179 -13.95 6.38 -20.53
CA TYR A 179 -12.55 6.78 -20.62
C TYR A 179 -11.62 5.56 -20.63
N VAL A 180 -11.85 4.59 -19.73
CA VAL A 180 -11.06 3.36 -19.69
C VAL A 180 -11.23 2.53 -20.96
N GLU A 181 -12.44 2.39 -21.50
CA GLU A 181 -12.67 1.68 -22.77
C GLU A 181 -11.93 2.35 -23.94
N ASP A 182 -11.88 3.68 -23.98
CA ASP A 182 -11.23 4.44 -25.05
C ASP A 182 -9.70 4.25 -25.01
N ILE A 183 -9.05 4.46 -23.86
CA ILE A 183 -7.60 4.22 -23.72
C ILE A 183 -7.24 2.74 -23.89
N THR A 184 -8.16 1.83 -23.57
CA THR A 184 -7.97 0.39 -23.79
C THR A 184 -7.91 0.05 -25.28
N LYS A 185 -8.85 0.58 -26.07
CA LYS A 185 -8.85 0.39 -27.52
C LYS A 185 -7.63 1.03 -28.18
N GLU A 186 -7.24 2.21 -27.75
CA GLU A 186 -6.07 2.91 -28.29
C GLU A 186 -4.77 2.13 -28.03
N SER A 187 -4.53 1.76 -26.78
CA SER A 187 -3.30 1.05 -26.39
C SER A 187 -3.19 -0.36 -26.97
N ALA A 188 -4.31 -1.06 -27.20
CA ALA A 188 -4.30 -2.43 -27.71
C ALA A 188 -3.67 -2.56 -29.11
N GLN A 189 -3.73 -1.49 -29.92
CA GLN A 189 -3.29 -1.52 -31.33
C GLN A 189 -1.79 -1.83 -31.48
N ASN A 190 -0.97 -1.31 -30.55
CA ASN A 190 0.49 -1.42 -30.61
C ASN A 190 1.07 -1.87 -29.26
N CYS A 191 0.33 -2.66 -28.49
CA CYS A 191 0.80 -3.10 -27.18
C CYS A 191 1.87 -4.19 -27.31
N ASP A 192 3.08 -3.89 -26.85
CA ASP A 192 4.17 -4.87 -26.77
C ASP A 192 3.89 -6.00 -25.78
N PHE A 193 2.95 -5.79 -24.85
CA PHE A 193 2.53 -6.77 -23.85
C PHE A 193 1.38 -7.66 -24.32
N CYS A 194 0.94 -7.58 -25.58
CA CYS A 194 -0.06 -8.52 -26.09
C CYS A 194 0.57 -9.85 -26.51
N GLU A 195 -0.23 -10.93 -26.50
CA GLU A 195 0.17 -12.30 -26.87
C GLU A 195 0.97 -12.39 -28.19
N GLY A 196 0.58 -11.60 -29.20
CA GLY A 196 1.25 -11.58 -30.51
C GLY A 196 2.57 -10.80 -30.56
N SER A 197 2.93 -10.10 -29.48
CA SER A 197 4.01 -9.10 -29.47
C SER A 197 5.07 -9.36 -28.40
N TYR A 198 4.68 -9.86 -27.22
CA TYR A 198 5.57 -9.91 -26.06
C TYR A 198 6.88 -10.65 -26.29
N LYS A 199 6.87 -11.75 -27.06
CA LYS A 199 8.10 -12.51 -27.33
C LYS A 199 9.14 -11.71 -28.13
N ARG A 200 8.70 -10.74 -28.94
CA ARG A 200 9.56 -9.93 -29.81
C ARG A 200 9.98 -8.61 -29.16
N PHE A 201 9.10 -8.01 -28.37
CA PHE A 201 9.26 -6.63 -27.91
C PHE A 201 9.42 -6.50 -26.37
N THR A 202 9.62 -7.61 -25.65
CA THR A 202 9.91 -7.56 -24.21
C THR A 202 11.14 -8.37 -23.84
N ALA A 203 11.86 -7.93 -22.81
CA ALA A 203 13.09 -8.57 -22.36
C ALA A 203 12.84 -9.90 -21.62
N LEU A 204 13.92 -10.68 -21.47
CA LEU A 204 13.97 -11.96 -20.78
C LEU A 204 14.87 -11.85 -19.55
N ASP A 205 14.54 -12.57 -18.48
CA ASP A 205 15.50 -12.83 -17.41
C ASP A 205 16.49 -13.93 -17.87
N PRO A 206 17.65 -14.10 -17.22
CA PRO A 206 18.64 -15.11 -17.60
C PRO A 206 18.13 -16.56 -17.66
N PHE A 207 17.02 -16.84 -16.96
CA PHE A 207 16.34 -18.14 -16.99
C PHE A 207 15.15 -18.21 -17.95
N GLY A 208 15.00 -17.21 -18.82
CA GLY A 208 13.89 -17.11 -19.77
C GLY A 208 12.62 -16.57 -19.13
N ARG A 209 11.47 -16.96 -19.68
CA ARG A 209 10.13 -16.59 -19.19
C ARG A 209 9.59 -17.68 -18.27
N VAL A 210 8.81 -17.26 -17.28
CA VAL A 210 7.85 -18.14 -16.61
C VAL A 210 6.50 -17.91 -17.28
N GLU A 211 5.93 -18.95 -17.87
CA GLU A 211 4.65 -18.86 -18.57
C GLU A 211 3.64 -19.83 -17.96
N SER A 212 2.37 -19.43 -17.95
CA SER A 212 1.24 -20.24 -17.50
C SER A 212 0.06 -20.06 -18.47
N LYS A 213 -1.12 -20.58 -18.10
CA LYS A 213 -2.32 -20.49 -18.95
C LYS A 213 -2.74 -19.05 -19.20
N HIS A 214 -2.73 -18.20 -18.18
CA HIS A 214 -3.27 -16.84 -18.25
C HIS A 214 -2.25 -15.74 -18.08
N SER A 215 -0.99 -16.06 -17.81
CA SER A 215 0.04 -15.06 -17.56
C SER A 215 1.43 -15.49 -18.01
N TYR A 216 2.33 -14.52 -18.07
CA TYR A 216 3.73 -14.76 -18.37
C TYR A 216 4.63 -13.65 -17.81
N SER A 217 5.91 -13.98 -17.57
CA SER A 217 6.90 -13.02 -17.11
C SER A 217 7.70 -12.39 -18.24
N VAL A 218 8.07 -11.12 -18.05
CA VAL A 218 9.05 -10.42 -18.89
C VAL A 218 10.00 -9.67 -17.97
N ALA A 219 11.29 -9.63 -18.32
CA ALA A 219 12.23 -8.81 -17.56
C ALA A 219 11.88 -7.33 -17.77
N ASN A 220 11.94 -6.54 -16.69
CA ASN A 220 11.82 -5.11 -16.85
C ASN A 220 13.09 -4.61 -17.57
N ALA A 221 12.94 -3.92 -18.70
CA ALA A 221 14.08 -3.38 -19.46
C ALA A 221 14.79 -2.25 -18.69
N PHE A 222 14.08 -1.56 -17.80
CA PHE A 222 14.54 -0.47 -16.96
C PHE A 222 14.45 -0.87 -15.48
N LYS A 223 15.32 -1.80 -15.08
CA LYS A 223 15.31 -2.36 -13.73
C LYS A 223 15.62 -1.28 -12.68
N TYR A 224 14.79 -1.15 -11.64
CA TYR A 224 15.10 -0.32 -10.46
C TYR A 224 15.84 -1.10 -9.37
N ASP A 225 15.86 -2.44 -9.49
CA ASP A 225 16.60 -3.36 -8.63
C ASP A 225 17.05 -4.59 -9.43
N ARG A 226 18.07 -5.33 -8.95
CA ARG A 226 18.74 -6.40 -9.71
C ARG A 226 17.75 -7.42 -10.28
N TRP A 227 16.88 -7.95 -9.43
CA TRP A 227 15.81 -8.85 -9.82
C TRP A 227 14.51 -8.07 -9.81
N HIS A 228 14.18 -7.49 -10.96
CA HIS A 228 12.97 -6.76 -11.23
C HIS A 228 12.38 -7.20 -12.57
N SER A 229 11.18 -7.77 -12.53
CA SER A 229 10.45 -8.24 -13.70
C SER A 229 8.97 -7.92 -13.58
N LEU A 230 8.25 -8.08 -14.69
CA LEU A 230 6.81 -7.93 -14.75
C LEU A 230 6.19 -9.31 -14.95
N VAL A 231 5.01 -9.53 -14.39
CA VAL A 231 4.14 -10.66 -14.75
C VAL A 231 2.84 -10.09 -15.28
N LEU A 232 2.50 -10.45 -16.50
CA LEU A 232 1.39 -9.86 -17.25
C LEU A 232 0.28 -10.86 -17.42
N LEU A 233 -0.96 -10.38 -17.45
CA LEU A 233 -2.08 -11.19 -17.95
C LEU A 233 -1.98 -11.35 -19.46
N ARG A 234 -2.53 -12.42 -20.02
CA ARG A 234 -2.71 -12.53 -21.47
C ARG A 234 -3.81 -11.60 -21.99
N ASN A 235 -4.77 -11.30 -21.13
CA ASN A 235 -5.89 -10.41 -21.42
C ASN A 235 -5.48 -8.92 -21.26
N HIS A 236 -5.61 -8.16 -22.34
CA HIS A 236 -5.20 -6.76 -22.40
C HIS A 236 -6.08 -5.81 -21.57
N HIS A 237 -7.35 -6.17 -21.32
CA HIS A 237 -8.29 -5.21 -20.78
C HIS A 237 -8.04 -4.95 -19.27
N PRO A 238 -7.80 -3.69 -18.85
CA PRO A 238 -7.37 -3.34 -17.49
C PRO A 238 -8.36 -3.77 -16.39
N LEU A 239 -9.66 -3.82 -16.72
CA LEU A 239 -10.74 -4.11 -15.74
C LEU A 239 -11.43 -5.47 -15.88
N LYS A 240 -11.19 -6.21 -16.98
CA LYS A 240 -12.00 -7.39 -17.36
C LYS A 240 -11.19 -8.67 -17.18
N TRP A 241 -10.71 -8.91 -15.96
CA TRP A 241 -10.02 -10.13 -15.57
C TRP A 241 -10.77 -10.86 -14.44
N THR A 242 -10.71 -12.18 -14.49
CA THR A 242 -11.38 -13.13 -13.61
C THR A 242 -10.54 -13.47 -12.38
N GLU A 243 -11.17 -14.13 -11.40
CA GLU A 243 -10.44 -14.68 -10.25
C GLU A 243 -9.38 -15.71 -10.72
N GLU A 244 -9.69 -16.55 -11.71
CA GLU A 244 -8.75 -17.54 -12.27
C GLU A 244 -7.50 -16.87 -12.86
N GLU A 245 -7.69 -15.83 -13.69
CA GLU A 245 -6.59 -15.07 -14.29
C GLU A 245 -5.73 -14.38 -13.23
N PHE A 246 -6.34 -13.77 -12.22
CA PHE A 246 -5.61 -13.13 -11.12
C PHE A 246 -4.79 -14.13 -10.30
N LEU A 247 -5.38 -15.27 -9.93
CA LEU A 247 -4.69 -16.32 -9.17
C LEU A 247 -3.54 -16.95 -9.98
N ASP A 248 -3.75 -17.14 -11.27
CA ASP A 248 -2.70 -17.62 -12.19
C ASP A 248 -1.52 -16.64 -12.26
N MET A 249 -1.79 -15.32 -12.42
CA MET A 249 -0.76 -14.28 -12.40
C MET A 249 0.04 -14.25 -11.10
N ALA A 250 -0.63 -14.35 -9.95
CA ALA A 250 0.02 -14.42 -8.66
C ALA A 250 0.95 -15.65 -8.56
N ASN A 251 0.49 -16.83 -9.00
CA ASN A 251 1.28 -18.06 -9.00
C ASN A 251 2.48 -18.01 -9.96
N THR A 252 2.32 -17.37 -11.12
CA THR A 252 3.43 -17.10 -12.05
C THR A 252 4.48 -16.20 -11.40
N GLY A 253 4.06 -15.17 -10.66
CA GLY A 253 4.95 -14.33 -9.85
C GLY A 253 5.71 -15.12 -8.77
N LEU A 254 5.03 -15.99 -8.03
CA LEU A 254 5.68 -16.85 -7.03
C LEU A 254 6.69 -17.82 -7.67
N SER A 255 6.36 -18.36 -8.85
CA SER A 255 7.25 -19.26 -9.59
C SER A 255 8.48 -18.52 -10.11
N TRP A 256 8.31 -17.28 -10.59
CA TRP A 256 9.42 -16.41 -10.96
C TRP A 256 10.37 -16.14 -9.78
N MET A 257 9.83 -15.84 -8.58
CA MET A 257 10.65 -15.62 -7.38
C MET A 257 11.44 -16.86 -6.97
N LYS A 258 10.86 -18.06 -7.12
CA LYS A 258 11.56 -19.33 -6.89
C LYS A 258 12.73 -19.51 -7.87
N ASN A 259 12.54 -19.16 -9.14
CA ASN A 259 13.61 -19.22 -10.14
C ASN A 259 14.75 -18.24 -9.82
N VAL A 260 14.42 -17.02 -9.37
CA VAL A 260 15.43 -16.06 -8.89
C VAL A 260 16.24 -16.65 -7.74
N ASN A 261 15.59 -17.18 -6.70
CA ASN A 261 16.29 -17.78 -5.57
C ASN A 261 17.05 -19.07 -5.94
N ALA A 262 16.59 -19.81 -6.94
CA ALA A 262 17.30 -20.98 -7.45
C ALA A 262 18.68 -20.61 -8.02
N ILE A 263 18.77 -19.47 -8.70
CA ILE A 263 19.99 -18.97 -9.34
C ILE A 263 20.82 -18.12 -8.39
N GLN A 264 20.19 -17.39 -7.47
CA GLN A 264 20.87 -16.57 -6.48
C GLN A 264 20.28 -16.77 -5.09
N LYS A 265 20.95 -17.62 -4.30
CA LYS A 265 20.46 -18.08 -3.00
C LYS A 265 20.40 -16.99 -1.94
N ASP A 266 21.18 -15.94 -2.09
CA ASP A 266 21.17 -14.78 -1.21
C ASP A 266 19.93 -13.89 -1.43
N TYR A 267 19.24 -13.99 -2.56
CA TYR A 267 18.02 -13.23 -2.87
C TYR A 267 16.79 -13.90 -2.27
N VAL A 268 16.31 -13.35 -1.15
CA VAL A 268 15.32 -14.02 -0.29
C VAL A 268 14.19 -13.11 0.20
N TYR A 269 14.17 -11.81 -0.11
CA TYR A 269 13.13 -10.87 0.31
C TYR A 269 12.22 -10.46 -0.85
N PRO A 270 11.15 -11.23 -1.12
CA PRO A 270 10.20 -10.98 -2.20
C PRO A 270 9.20 -9.86 -1.90
N ILE A 271 8.85 -9.11 -2.95
CA ILE A 271 7.74 -8.15 -2.96
C ILE A 271 7.07 -8.11 -4.33
N ILE A 272 5.77 -7.81 -4.34
CA ILE A 272 4.97 -7.57 -5.54
C ILE A 272 4.40 -6.15 -5.47
N PHE A 273 4.35 -5.44 -6.58
CA PHE A 273 3.63 -4.18 -6.71
C PHE A 273 2.61 -4.25 -7.85
N TRP A 274 1.51 -3.52 -7.73
CA TRP A 274 0.58 -3.33 -8.82
C TRP A 274 -0.10 -1.97 -8.73
N ASP A 275 0.10 -1.15 -9.76
CA ASP A 275 -0.69 0.03 -10.05
C ASP A 275 -1.58 -0.23 -11.26
N LEU A 276 -2.86 0.16 -11.20
CA LEU A 276 -3.81 -0.02 -12.29
C LEU A 276 -4.32 1.33 -12.82
N LEU A 277 -4.14 1.54 -14.13
CA LEU A 277 -4.47 2.76 -14.89
C LEU A 277 -3.55 3.97 -14.63
N PRO A 278 -3.50 4.96 -15.55
CA PRO A 278 -2.57 6.09 -15.47
C PRO A 278 -2.70 6.95 -14.21
N HIS A 279 -3.92 7.10 -13.68
CA HIS A 279 -4.14 7.88 -12.45
C HIS A 279 -3.44 7.24 -11.23
N ALA A 280 -3.34 5.91 -11.20
CA ALA A 280 -2.54 5.18 -10.21
C ALA A 280 -1.04 5.15 -10.52
N MET A 281 -0.57 5.89 -11.54
CA MET A 281 0.82 5.93 -12.03
C MET A 281 1.26 4.70 -12.83
N ALA A 282 0.34 3.87 -13.33
CA ALA A 282 0.69 2.81 -14.26
C ALA A 282 1.15 3.40 -15.59
N SER A 283 2.38 3.07 -16.01
CA SER A 283 2.94 3.53 -17.30
C SER A 283 2.41 2.76 -18.50
N GLN A 284 1.87 1.56 -18.27
CA GLN A 284 1.22 0.71 -19.26
C GLN A 284 -0.13 0.28 -18.70
N ILE A 285 -1.18 0.35 -19.52
CA ILE A 285 -2.54 0.02 -19.05
C ILE A 285 -2.80 -1.49 -19.02
N HIS A 286 -2.01 -2.26 -19.77
CA HIS A 286 -2.14 -3.71 -19.85
C HIS A 286 -1.89 -4.30 -18.45
N PRO A 287 -2.79 -5.14 -17.89
CA PRO A 287 -2.65 -5.66 -16.52
C PRO A 287 -1.31 -6.36 -16.27
N HIS A 288 -0.53 -5.85 -15.32
CA HIS A 288 0.71 -6.47 -14.91
C HIS A 288 1.06 -6.15 -13.46
N ILE A 289 1.70 -7.11 -12.81
CA ILE A 289 2.35 -6.91 -11.51
C ILE A 289 3.86 -6.77 -11.72
N HIS A 290 4.49 -5.95 -10.89
CA HIS A 290 5.94 -5.94 -10.75
C HIS A 290 6.35 -6.95 -9.68
N VAL A 291 7.34 -7.79 -9.97
CA VAL A 291 7.90 -8.76 -9.04
C VAL A 291 9.37 -8.44 -8.79
N ASN A 292 9.75 -8.44 -7.51
CA ASN A 292 11.10 -8.17 -7.08
C ASN A 292 11.53 -9.15 -5.98
N VAL A 293 12.83 -9.48 -5.96
CA VAL A 293 13.46 -10.15 -4.82
C VAL A 293 14.73 -9.39 -4.47
N ARG A 294 15.02 -9.25 -3.18
CA ARG A 294 16.24 -8.61 -2.66
C ARG A 294 17.02 -9.51 -1.71
N PRO A 295 18.32 -9.26 -1.47
CA PRO A 295 19.11 -10.14 -0.63
C PRO A 295 19.11 -9.75 0.85
N ASP A 296 19.29 -8.47 1.18
CA ASP A 296 19.65 -8.08 2.54
C ASP A 296 18.47 -7.86 3.48
N GLN A 297 17.42 -7.18 3.02
CA GLN A 297 16.26 -6.83 3.83
C GLN A 297 15.08 -6.41 2.94
N TYR A 298 13.89 -6.34 3.52
CA TYR A 298 12.74 -5.74 2.87
C TYR A 298 12.99 -4.26 2.54
N TYR A 299 12.16 -3.71 1.64
CA TYR A 299 12.12 -2.29 1.38
C TYR A 299 11.69 -1.51 2.63
N GLY A 300 12.02 -0.22 2.69
CA GLY A 300 12.00 0.56 3.94
C GLY A 300 10.67 0.48 4.71
N ALA A 301 9.54 0.70 4.04
CA ALA A 301 8.22 0.67 4.70
C ALA A 301 7.88 -0.71 5.28
N GLN A 302 8.21 -1.78 4.55
CA GLN A 302 7.98 -3.17 4.95
C GLN A 302 8.93 -3.59 6.07
N GLU A 303 10.18 -3.14 6.02
CA GLU A 303 11.19 -3.39 7.05
C GLU A 303 10.82 -2.71 8.37
N LEU A 304 10.19 -1.53 8.35
CA LEU A 304 9.66 -0.89 9.55
C LEU A 304 8.61 -1.77 10.24
N TRP A 305 7.70 -2.38 9.49
CA TRP A 305 6.71 -3.32 10.03
C TRP A 305 7.35 -4.59 10.59
N ARG A 306 8.41 -5.09 9.95
CA ARG A 306 9.20 -6.20 10.49
C ARG A 306 9.83 -5.82 11.84
N ARG A 307 10.47 -4.66 11.93
CA ARG A 307 11.09 -4.18 13.20
C ARG A 307 10.07 -3.87 14.28
N ALA A 308 8.88 -3.39 13.93
CA ALA A 308 7.75 -3.26 14.84
C ALA A 308 7.40 -4.63 15.46
N GLY A 309 7.40 -5.69 14.63
CA GLY A 309 7.29 -7.07 15.09
C GLY A 309 8.34 -7.46 16.14
N GLU A 310 9.60 -7.02 15.96
CA GLU A 310 10.71 -7.40 16.85
C GLU A 310 10.56 -6.72 18.21
N THR A 311 10.16 -5.46 18.16
CA THR A 311 9.92 -4.66 19.36
C THR A 311 8.71 -5.18 20.12
N TYR A 312 7.61 -5.48 19.43
CA TYR A 312 6.42 -6.04 20.06
C TYR A 312 6.68 -7.42 20.69
N PHE A 313 7.40 -8.29 19.99
CA PHE A 313 7.72 -9.62 20.51
C PHE A 313 8.58 -9.57 21.78
N ARG A 314 9.53 -8.62 21.86
CA ARG A 314 10.35 -8.43 23.08
C ARG A 314 9.51 -8.03 24.30
N GLU A 315 8.44 -7.27 24.10
CA GLU A 315 7.56 -6.81 25.18
C GLU A 315 6.53 -7.86 25.59
N PHE A 316 5.84 -8.47 24.61
CA PHE A 316 4.67 -9.32 24.89
C PHE A 316 4.90 -10.81 24.66
N GLY A 317 6.02 -11.22 24.06
CA GLY A 317 6.29 -12.61 23.70
C GLY A 317 5.35 -13.18 22.63
N SER A 318 4.53 -12.35 21.98
CA SER A 318 3.55 -12.77 20.98
C SER A 318 3.79 -12.15 19.61
N ASN A 319 3.14 -12.70 18.58
CA ASN A 319 3.31 -12.27 17.20
C ASN A 319 2.57 -10.94 16.95
N TYR A 320 3.30 -9.89 16.57
CA TYR A 320 2.74 -8.56 16.29
C TYR A 320 1.59 -8.55 15.28
N PHE A 321 1.69 -9.30 14.19
CA PHE A 321 0.69 -9.29 13.12
C PHE A 321 -0.61 -9.98 13.56
N LYS A 322 -0.51 -11.04 14.37
CA LYS A 322 -1.66 -11.67 15.00
C LYS A 322 -2.35 -10.66 15.93
N GLU A 323 -1.56 -9.96 16.74
CA GLU A 323 -2.09 -9.02 17.72
C GLU A 323 -2.69 -7.79 17.04
N LEU A 324 -2.05 -7.26 16.00
CA LEU A 324 -2.58 -6.18 15.17
C LEU A 324 -3.95 -6.54 14.59
N LYS A 325 -4.11 -7.77 14.07
CA LYS A 325 -5.42 -8.26 13.60
C LYS A 325 -6.45 -8.28 14.72
N GLU A 326 -6.07 -8.81 15.88
CA GLU A 326 -6.96 -8.95 17.04
C GLU A 326 -7.44 -7.58 17.55
N LEU A 327 -6.54 -6.58 17.61
CA LEU A 327 -6.89 -5.20 17.97
C LEU A 327 -7.95 -4.60 17.03
N HIS A 328 -7.83 -4.84 15.72
CA HIS A 328 -8.83 -4.40 14.74
C HIS A 328 -10.11 -5.22 14.82
N GLN A 329 -10.03 -6.52 15.12
CA GLN A 329 -11.20 -7.39 15.24
C GLN A 329 -12.09 -6.98 16.42
N VAL A 330 -11.49 -6.58 17.55
CA VAL A 330 -12.23 -6.06 18.70
C VAL A 330 -13.10 -4.87 18.30
N LEU A 331 -12.57 -4.00 17.46
CA LEU A 331 -13.26 -2.82 16.94
C LEU A 331 -14.23 -3.11 15.79
N GLY A 332 -14.32 -4.36 15.31
CA GLY A 332 -15.18 -4.73 14.19
C GLY A 332 -14.63 -4.34 12.82
N LEU A 333 -13.31 -4.20 12.72
CA LEU A 333 -12.61 -3.74 11.52
C LEU A 333 -12.01 -4.87 10.67
N THR A 334 -12.43 -6.12 10.86
CA THR A 334 -11.86 -7.30 10.17
C THR A 334 -12.89 -8.11 9.39
N VAL A 335 -12.46 -8.73 8.30
CA VAL A 335 -13.20 -9.72 7.49
C VAL A 335 -12.29 -10.91 7.23
N ASP A 336 -12.76 -12.12 7.50
CA ASP A 336 -11.99 -13.35 7.29
C ASP A 336 -12.47 -14.07 6.01
N LEU A 337 -11.52 -14.68 5.27
CA LEU A 337 -11.79 -15.61 4.17
C LEU A 337 -10.83 -16.80 4.31
N GLY A 338 -11.36 -17.95 4.73
CA GLY A 338 -10.55 -19.14 4.99
C GLY A 338 -9.45 -18.83 6.01
N THR A 339 -8.19 -19.00 5.60
CA THR A 339 -7.00 -18.73 6.43
C THR A 339 -6.48 -17.29 6.34
N ALA A 340 -7.03 -16.46 5.44
CA ALA A 340 -6.65 -15.06 5.28
C ALA A 340 -7.63 -14.13 5.99
N THR A 341 -7.16 -12.92 6.28
CA THR A 341 -7.95 -11.86 6.93
C THR A 341 -7.66 -10.53 6.27
N ALA A 342 -8.67 -9.69 6.15
CA ALA A 342 -8.58 -8.32 5.70
C ALA A 342 -9.01 -7.39 6.83
N PHE A 343 -8.39 -6.23 6.96
CA PHE A 343 -8.85 -5.22 7.91
C PHE A 343 -8.62 -3.80 7.41
N ALA A 344 -9.53 -2.91 7.81
CA ALA A 344 -9.35 -1.47 7.63
C ALA A 344 -8.45 -0.96 8.76
N ASN A 345 -7.24 -0.51 8.40
CA ASN A 345 -6.24 -0.08 9.37
C ASN A 345 -6.67 1.23 10.06
N LEU A 346 -6.36 1.39 11.35
CA LEU A 346 -6.51 2.67 12.05
C LEU A 346 -5.42 3.70 11.65
N ASN A 347 -4.33 3.24 11.03
CA ASN A 347 -3.30 4.10 10.46
C ASN A 347 -3.12 3.90 8.94
N PRO A 348 -4.17 4.11 8.14
CA PRO A 348 -4.11 3.84 6.71
C PRO A 348 -3.25 4.88 5.99
N LYS A 349 -2.51 4.48 4.95
CA LYS A 349 -1.76 5.45 4.09
C LYS A 349 -2.66 6.36 3.29
N HIS A 350 -3.85 5.87 2.93
CA HIS A 350 -4.86 6.55 2.15
C HIS A 350 -6.24 6.10 2.64
N GLU A 351 -7.28 6.90 2.46
CA GLU A 351 -8.58 6.72 3.12
C GLU A 351 -9.31 5.41 2.83
N THR A 352 -8.94 4.71 1.75
CA THR A 352 -9.49 3.41 1.37
C THR A 352 -8.55 2.24 1.64
N GLU A 353 -7.43 2.42 2.34
CA GLU A 353 -6.44 1.35 2.53
C GLU A 353 -7.03 0.15 3.29
N ILE A 354 -6.91 -1.03 2.67
CA ILE A 354 -7.19 -2.32 3.28
C ILE A 354 -5.88 -3.10 3.37
N ILE A 355 -5.66 -3.69 4.54
CA ILE A 355 -4.57 -4.63 4.77
C ILE A 355 -5.11 -6.05 4.65
N VAL A 356 -4.38 -6.92 3.97
CA VAL A 356 -4.67 -8.37 3.93
C VAL A 356 -3.49 -9.13 4.52
N LEU A 357 -3.76 -10.07 5.44
CA LEU A 357 -2.76 -10.93 6.09
C LEU A 357 -3.07 -12.41 5.88
N SER A 358 -2.02 -13.20 5.67
CA SER A 358 -2.05 -14.67 5.77
C SER A 358 -0.69 -15.19 6.22
N ARG A 359 -0.63 -16.41 6.76
CA ARG A 359 0.65 -17.02 7.15
C ARG A 359 1.57 -17.20 5.94
N THR A 360 1.00 -17.57 4.81
CA THR A 360 1.70 -17.83 3.55
C THR A 360 0.91 -17.24 2.38
N PRO A 361 1.54 -16.99 1.22
CA PRO A 361 0.83 -16.56 0.01
C PRO A 361 0.06 -17.72 -0.62
N ASN A 362 -1.03 -18.12 0.04
CA ASN A 362 -1.88 -19.23 -0.36
C ASN A 362 -3.10 -18.75 -1.18
N LYS A 363 -3.95 -19.69 -1.59
CA LYS A 363 -5.15 -19.39 -2.39
C LYS A 363 -6.08 -18.41 -1.67
N ASP A 364 -6.36 -18.62 -0.38
CA ASP A 364 -7.24 -17.74 0.39
C ASP A 364 -6.73 -16.29 0.44
N PHE A 365 -5.41 -16.12 0.60
CA PHE A 365 -4.76 -14.81 0.62
C PHE A 365 -4.99 -14.06 -0.70
N PHE A 366 -4.67 -14.68 -1.82
CA PHE A 366 -4.85 -14.04 -3.12
C PHE A 366 -6.34 -13.86 -3.48
N ARG A 367 -7.23 -14.78 -3.11
CA ARG A 367 -8.68 -14.60 -3.29
C ARG A 367 -9.21 -13.40 -2.51
N LEU A 368 -8.76 -13.22 -1.28
CA LEU A 368 -9.18 -12.09 -0.46
C LEU A 368 -8.67 -10.76 -1.05
N ILE A 369 -7.43 -10.73 -1.55
CA ILE A 369 -6.90 -9.58 -2.31
C ILE A 369 -7.78 -9.32 -3.55
N TYR A 370 -8.11 -10.34 -4.33
CA TYR A 370 -9.00 -10.24 -5.48
C TYR A 370 -10.35 -9.61 -5.09
N TYR A 371 -10.98 -10.06 -4.00
CA TYR A 371 -12.25 -9.48 -3.52
C TYR A 371 -12.13 -8.04 -3.05
N VAL A 372 -11.01 -7.65 -2.42
CA VAL A 372 -10.73 -6.25 -2.09
C VAL A 372 -10.62 -5.41 -3.37
N LEU A 373 -9.86 -5.86 -4.37
CA LEU A 373 -9.75 -5.16 -5.65
C LEU A 373 -11.12 -5.03 -6.36
N ARG A 374 -11.92 -6.11 -6.40
CA ARG A 374 -13.27 -6.05 -6.96
C ARG A 374 -14.24 -5.18 -6.15
N THR A 375 -14.00 -4.99 -4.85
CA THR A 375 -14.77 -4.02 -4.05
C THR A 375 -14.58 -2.62 -4.62
N TYR A 376 -13.34 -2.20 -4.89
CA TYR A 376 -13.06 -0.89 -5.50
C TYR A 376 -13.65 -0.79 -6.90
N LEU A 377 -13.38 -1.78 -7.76
CA LEU A 377 -13.72 -1.70 -9.19
C LEU A 377 -15.22 -1.87 -9.48
N ASP A 378 -15.90 -2.79 -8.80
CA ASP A 378 -17.29 -3.15 -9.12
C ASP A 378 -18.30 -2.50 -8.19
N ASP A 379 -17.98 -2.43 -6.91
CA ASP A 379 -18.95 -2.09 -5.88
C ASP A 379 -18.86 -0.59 -5.52
N LEU A 380 -17.69 0.04 -5.69
CA LEU A 380 -17.45 1.47 -5.43
C LEU A 380 -17.19 2.32 -6.69
N ASP A 381 -17.08 1.69 -7.86
CA ASP A 381 -16.74 2.34 -9.14
C ASP A 381 -15.45 3.18 -9.10
N GLN A 382 -14.51 2.82 -8.23
CA GLN A 382 -13.19 3.44 -8.12
C GLN A 382 -12.18 2.62 -8.93
N LEU A 383 -11.98 3.01 -10.19
CA LEU A 383 -11.33 2.17 -11.19
C LEU A 383 -9.79 2.11 -11.08
N CYS A 384 -9.18 2.99 -10.27
CA CYS A 384 -7.75 3.03 -10.07
C CYS A 384 -7.37 2.49 -8.69
N PHE A 385 -6.29 1.73 -8.59
CA PHE A 385 -5.74 1.25 -7.32
C PHE A 385 -4.23 1.14 -7.37
N SER A 386 -3.63 1.13 -6.17
CA SER A 386 -2.24 0.80 -5.93
C SER A 386 -2.14 -0.27 -4.85
N MET A 387 -1.23 -1.22 -5.03
CA MET A 387 -1.03 -2.36 -4.14
C MET A 387 0.45 -2.69 -3.97
N ALA A 388 0.82 -3.10 -2.77
CA ALA A 388 2.07 -3.79 -2.50
C ALA A 388 1.81 -5.08 -1.70
N ILE A 389 2.42 -6.20 -2.10
CA ILE A 389 2.39 -7.49 -1.39
C ILE A 389 3.80 -7.83 -0.93
N THR A 390 4.00 -7.79 0.37
CA THR A 390 5.21 -8.29 1.03
C THR A 390 5.03 -9.76 1.34
N LEU A 391 5.99 -10.59 0.94
CA LEU A 391 5.91 -12.02 1.12
C LEU A 391 6.93 -12.49 2.19
N PRO A 392 6.66 -13.61 2.88
CA PRO A 392 7.65 -14.21 3.78
C PRO A 392 8.96 -14.45 3.03
N SER A 393 10.09 -14.38 3.73
CA SER A 393 11.36 -14.63 3.09
C SER A 393 11.43 -16.04 2.51
N LEU A 394 12.17 -16.18 1.42
CA LEU A 394 12.46 -17.46 0.77
C LEU A 394 13.55 -18.26 1.50
N VAL A 395 14.07 -17.77 2.63
CA VAL A 395 14.98 -18.56 3.49
C VAL A 395 14.28 -19.85 3.92
N PRO A 396 14.87 -21.03 3.68
CA PRO A 396 14.25 -22.29 4.07
C PRO A 396 14.06 -22.41 5.59
N ASP A 397 12.95 -23.01 6.00
CA ASP A 397 12.61 -23.23 7.41
C ASP A 397 13.67 -24.11 8.15
N SER A 398 14.52 -24.85 7.44
CA SER A 398 15.59 -25.65 8.03
C SER A 398 16.72 -24.82 8.64
N TYR A 399 16.82 -23.55 8.25
CA TYR A 399 17.74 -22.62 8.89
C TYR A 399 16.97 -22.01 10.08
N MET A 400 17.17 -22.55 11.28
CA MET A 400 16.66 -22.08 12.60
C MET A 400 17.84 -21.59 13.47
N ASN A 401 17.71 -20.42 14.13
CA ASN A 401 18.70 -19.57 14.87
C ASN A 401 18.77 -18.10 14.38
N ALA A 402 17.65 -17.39 14.39
CA ALA A 402 17.53 -16.07 13.77
C ALA A 402 17.87 -14.90 14.69
N ASP A 403 18.46 -13.85 14.11
CA ASP A 403 18.44 -12.49 14.66
C ASP A 403 17.30 -11.65 14.06
N ARG A 404 16.46 -12.24 13.20
CA ARG A 404 15.44 -11.51 12.42
C ARG A 404 14.10 -12.24 12.39
N GLY A 405 13.04 -11.48 12.61
CA GLY A 405 11.67 -11.99 12.56
C GLY A 405 11.12 -12.21 11.15
N ARG A 406 10.34 -13.29 10.98
CA ARG A 406 9.66 -13.64 9.72
C ARG A 406 8.38 -12.83 9.53
N MET A 407 8.27 -12.18 8.37
CA MET A 407 7.02 -11.52 7.97
C MET A 407 5.98 -12.55 7.53
N PRO A 408 4.68 -12.35 7.83
CA PRO A 408 3.60 -13.04 7.14
C PRO A 408 3.50 -12.61 5.67
N ALA A 409 2.64 -13.26 4.90
CA ALA A 409 2.16 -12.66 3.65
C ALA A 409 1.23 -11.49 3.99
N PHE A 410 1.58 -10.32 3.48
CA PHE A 410 0.99 -9.05 3.88
C PHE A 410 0.80 -8.17 2.65
N ALA A 411 -0.45 -7.78 2.36
CA ALA A 411 -0.76 -6.83 1.29
C ALA A 411 -1.30 -5.52 1.88
N ARG A 412 -0.90 -4.40 1.29
CA ARG A 412 -1.54 -3.08 1.47
C ARG A 412 -2.14 -2.67 0.15
N ILE A 413 -3.41 -2.31 0.15
CA ILE A 413 -4.18 -2.07 -1.07
C ILE A 413 -5.02 -0.82 -0.87
N THR A 414 -4.86 0.18 -1.73
CA THR A 414 -5.68 1.38 -1.71
C THR A 414 -6.30 1.64 -3.07
N SER A 415 -7.52 2.16 -3.07
CA SER A 415 -8.02 2.84 -4.26
C SER A 415 -7.28 4.17 -4.45
N ARG A 416 -7.07 4.53 -5.71
CA ARG A 416 -6.60 5.84 -6.20
C ARG A 416 -7.75 6.65 -6.82
N GLY A 417 -8.99 6.16 -6.67
CA GLY A 417 -10.20 6.86 -7.08
C GLY A 417 -10.53 6.76 -8.57
N SER A 418 -10.97 7.88 -9.12
CA SER A 418 -11.55 8.03 -10.47
C SER A 418 -10.46 8.04 -11.54
N ALA A 419 -10.65 7.24 -12.60
CA ALA A 419 -9.66 7.10 -13.68
C ALA A 419 -9.46 8.38 -14.51
N SER A 420 -10.50 9.19 -14.64
CA SER A 420 -10.49 10.44 -15.41
C SER A 420 -10.31 11.69 -14.53
N SER A 421 -10.06 11.52 -13.23
CA SER A 421 -9.84 12.65 -12.34
C SER A 421 -8.60 13.44 -12.73
N VAL A 422 -8.77 14.73 -12.97
CA VAL A 422 -7.66 15.69 -13.15
C VAL A 422 -7.00 16.08 -11.83
N LYS A 423 -7.63 15.76 -10.68
CA LYS A 423 -7.09 16.06 -9.35
C LYS A 423 -6.22 14.89 -8.92
N GLY A 424 -4.94 15.14 -8.66
CA GLY A 424 -4.07 14.17 -8.01
C GLY A 424 -4.56 13.82 -6.60
N ASP A 425 -4.26 12.61 -6.17
CA ASP A 425 -4.67 12.03 -4.89
C ASP A 425 -3.57 12.04 -3.82
N LEU A 426 -2.35 12.43 -4.19
CA LEU A 426 -1.26 12.69 -3.26
C LEU A 426 -0.94 14.18 -3.25
N SER A 427 -0.90 14.76 -2.05
CA SER A 427 -0.45 16.13 -1.83
C SER A 427 0.82 16.17 -0.98
N SER A 428 1.30 17.38 -0.69
CA SER A 428 2.42 17.58 0.25
C SER A 428 2.11 17.02 1.65
N MET A 429 0.83 16.93 2.04
CA MET A 429 0.43 16.34 3.31
C MET A 429 0.78 14.84 3.34
N GLU A 430 0.35 14.07 2.35
CA GLU A 430 0.59 12.62 2.33
C GLU A 430 2.07 12.28 2.04
N MET A 431 2.76 13.11 1.26
CA MET A 431 4.17 12.87 0.92
C MET A 431 5.14 13.17 2.07
N TYR A 432 4.89 14.25 2.83
CA TYR A 432 5.89 14.78 3.78
C TYR A 432 5.34 15.04 5.18
N GLY A 433 4.03 14.91 5.39
CA GLY A 433 3.38 15.14 6.66
C GLY A 433 2.68 13.90 7.18
N VAL A 434 1.36 13.86 7.01
CA VAL A 434 0.46 12.92 7.68
C VAL A 434 -0.59 12.43 6.70
N SER A 435 -1.03 11.18 6.87
CA SER A 435 -2.16 10.65 6.11
C SER A 435 -3.45 11.34 6.57
N ASN A 436 -4.04 12.15 5.69
CA ASN A 436 -5.32 12.78 5.95
C ASN A 436 -6.46 11.91 5.40
N VAL A 437 -7.31 11.41 6.29
CA VAL A 437 -8.36 10.45 5.95
C VAL A 437 -9.74 11.06 6.14
N ASN A 438 -10.58 10.92 5.12
CA ASN A 438 -11.96 11.43 5.16
C ASN A 438 -13.01 10.31 5.10
N MET A 439 -12.61 9.05 4.98
CA MET A 439 -13.50 7.89 4.97
C MET A 439 -13.42 7.11 6.28
N GLU A 440 -14.59 6.67 6.77
CA GLU A 440 -14.69 5.84 7.97
C GLU A 440 -14.14 4.43 7.71
N PRO A 441 -13.19 3.93 8.54
CA PRO A 441 -12.68 2.56 8.42
C PRO A 441 -13.79 1.49 8.46
N TRP A 442 -14.82 1.72 9.27
CA TRP A 442 -15.98 0.83 9.39
C TRP A 442 -16.83 0.77 8.13
N THR A 443 -16.94 1.86 7.38
CA THR A 443 -17.63 1.85 6.08
C THR A 443 -16.84 1.02 5.07
N MET A 444 -15.52 1.22 5.02
CA MET A 444 -14.65 0.48 4.10
C MET A 444 -14.67 -1.02 4.35
N ILE A 445 -14.53 -1.45 5.61
CA ILE A 445 -14.54 -2.87 5.92
C ILE A 445 -15.91 -3.52 5.66
N GLN A 446 -17.00 -2.78 5.84
CA GLN A 446 -18.35 -3.26 5.50
C GLN A 446 -18.50 -3.53 3.99
N HIS A 447 -17.97 -2.66 3.13
CA HIS A 447 -17.94 -2.91 1.68
C HIS A 447 -17.14 -4.16 1.33
N VAL A 448 -15.98 -4.37 1.98
CA VAL A 448 -15.19 -5.60 1.81
C VAL A 448 -15.98 -6.83 2.27
N GLN A 449 -16.65 -6.77 3.42
CA GLN A 449 -17.48 -7.86 3.94
C GLN A 449 -18.61 -8.24 2.97
N GLN A 450 -19.29 -7.24 2.41
CA GLN A 450 -20.34 -7.45 1.40
C GLN A 450 -19.78 -8.08 0.13
N SER A 451 -18.61 -7.62 -0.33
CA SER A 451 -17.91 -8.19 -1.49
C SER A 451 -17.54 -9.65 -1.26
N VAL A 452 -16.99 -9.99 -0.09
CA VAL A 452 -16.67 -11.37 0.30
C VAL A 452 -17.93 -12.23 0.31
N ASN A 453 -19.02 -11.77 0.92
CA ASN A 453 -20.28 -12.51 0.97
C ASN A 453 -20.87 -12.76 -0.43
N LYS A 454 -20.80 -11.74 -1.31
CA LYS A 454 -21.28 -11.81 -2.69
C LYS A 454 -20.49 -12.81 -3.53
N ARG A 455 -19.16 -12.87 -3.37
CA ARG A 455 -18.26 -13.59 -4.28
C ARG A 455 -17.83 -14.96 -3.77
N SER A 456 -17.85 -15.20 -2.46
CA SER A 456 -17.49 -16.51 -1.87
C SER A 456 -18.54 -17.60 -2.11
N VAL A 457 -19.79 -17.24 -2.35
CA VAL A 457 -20.92 -18.18 -2.54
C VAL A 457 -21.03 -18.70 -3.97
N GLY A 458 -20.32 -18.09 -4.93
CA GLY A 458 -20.42 -18.41 -6.37
C GLY A 458 -19.15 -19.02 -6.99
N GLY A 459 -18.24 -19.58 -6.21
CA GLY A 459 -16.94 -20.08 -6.66
C GLY A 459 -16.70 -21.56 -6.39
#